data_AF-A0A2U1D115-F1
#
_entry.id   AF-A0A2U1D115-F1
#
_cell.length_a   1.000
_cell.length_b   1.000
_cell.length_c   1.000
_cell.angle_alpha   90.00
_cell.angle_beta   90.00
_cell.angle_gamma   90.00
#
_symmetry.space_group_name_H-M   'P 1'
#
loop_
_entity.id
_entity.type
_entity.pdbx_description
1 polymer ?
#
loop_
_entity_poly.entity_id
_entity_poly.type
_entity_poly.pdbx_seq_one_letter_code
_entity_poly.pdbx_strand_id
1 'polypeptide(L)'
;MIRNLAVATVALVLAGFLGWFLAETEPVTGGFTGSEALPLPAEKPGNKEVPIDWSLETLYQRAAWSAVAPEEDEAGSDEDEEVALPEGLDRFRLLGILRVAGRQAEVLLKDLNAGDEKPAVFRAAQGDNLQDSGVVLARIGQQKISLEQAGEVRELFLFPRSPTNGRDE
;
A
#
# COMPACT_ATOMS: atom_id res chain seq x y z
N MET A 1 -0.38 55.25 24.01
CA MET A 1 -1.30 55.15 22.85
C MET A 1 -0.58 55.06 21.50
N ILE A 2 0.45 55.88 21.21
CA ILE A 2 1.13 55.91 19.90
C ILE A 2 1.82 54.57 19.52
N ARG A 3 2.40 53.85 20.50
CA ARG A 3 3.03 52.54 20.27
C ARG A 3 2.07 51.48 19.74
N ASN A 4 0.82 51.47 20.19
CA ASN A 4 -0.16 50.46 19.76
C ASN A 4 -0.66 50.74 18.32
N LEU A 5 -0.69 52.01 17.92
CA LEU A 5 -1.02 52.42 16.55
C LEU A 5 0.08 52.04 15.56
N ALA A 6 1.35 52.16 15.97
CA ALA A 6 2.51 51.73 15.17
C ALA A 6 2.55 50.21 14.96
N VAL A 7 2.23 49.42 15.98
CA VAL A 7 2.19 47.95 15.87
C VAL A 7 1.03 47.49 14.98
N ALA A 8 -0.14 48.13 15.09
CA ALA A 8 -1.29 47.80 14.24
C ALA A 8 -1.04 48.11 12.76
N THR A 9 -0.36 49.22 12.46
CA THR A 9 -0.02 49.60 11.08
C THR A 9 1.03 48.69 10.47
N VAL A 10 2.05 48.27 11.24
CA VAL A 10 3.03 47.28 10.76
C VAL A 10 2.37 45.92 10.49
N ALA A 11 1.47 45.46 11.37
CA ALA A 11 0.77 44.19 11.18
C ALA A 11 -0.11 44.18 9.92
N LEU A 12 -0.79 45.29 9.62
CA LEU A 12 -1.66 45.42 8.45
C LEU A 12 -0.86 45.47 7.14
N VAL A 13 0.30 46.15 7.13
CA VAL A 13 1.23 46.15 5.99
C VAL A 13 1.81 44.75 5.77
N LEU A 14 2.19 44.05 6.83
CA LEU A 14 2.78 42.71 6.74
C LEU A 14 1.75 41.69 6.23
N ALA A 15 0.50 41.78 6.68
CA ALA A 15 -0.60 40.94 6.18
C ALA A 15 -0.92 41.22 4.70
N GLY A 16 -0.86 42.49 4.26
CA GLY A 16 -1.02 42.85 2.85
C GLY A 16 0.10 42.31 1.97
N PHE A 17 1.36 42.39 2.43
CA PHE A 17 2.52 41.83 1.72
C PHE A 17 2.47 40.31 1.63
N LEU A 18 2.09 39.61 2.71
CA LEU A 18 1.91 38.15 2.68
C LEU A 18 0.75 37.73 1.78
N GLY A 19 -0.36 38.49 1.77
CA GLY A 19 -1.48 38.24 0.86
C GLY A 19 -1.11 38.41 -0.61
N TRP A 20 -0.26 39.41 -0.93
CA TRP A 20 0.23 39.63 -2.29
C TRP A 20 1.19 38.52 -2.74
N PHE A 21 2.10 38.06 -1.89
CA PHE A 21 3.00 36.95 -2.23
C PHE A 21 2.31 35.59 -2.35
N LEU A 22 1.14 35.39 -1.73
CA LEU A 22 0.37 34.14 -1.83
C LEU A 22 -0.53 34.08 -3.06
N ALA A 23 -0.84 35.23 -3.69
CA ALA A 23 -1.81 35.32 -4.77
C ALA A 23 -1.23 35.02 -6.17
N GLU A 24 0.10 34.92 -6.29
CA GLU A 24 0.78 34.76 -7.58
C GLU A 24 1.60 33.46 -7.60
N THR A 25 0.87 32.34 -7.61
CA THR A 25 1.40 31.09 -8.14
C THR A 25 0.60 30.77 -9.40
N GLU A 26 1.10 31.26 -10.54
CA GLU A 26 0.67 30.76 -11.84
C GLU A 26 0.79 29.22 -11.82
N PRO A 27 -0.20 28.47 -12.34
CA PRO A 27 0.00 27.04 -12.52
C PRO A 27 1.18 26.88 -13.48
N VAL A 28 2.23 26.18 -13.04
CA VAL A 28 3.29 25.72 -13.92
C VAL A 28 2.63 24.80 -14.96
N THR A 29 2.20 25.38 -16.08
CA THR A 29 1.87 24.64 -17.29
C THR A 29 3.18 24.18 -17.90
N GLY A 30 3.82 23.21 -17.24
CA GLY A 30 4.85 22.41 -17.86
C GLY A 30 4.18 21.65 -18.98
N GLY A 31 4.26 22.20 -20.20
CA GLY A 31 3.81 21.55 -21.42
C GLY A 31 4.55 20.23 -21.57
N PHE A 32 3.88 19.13 -21.23
CA PHE A 32 4.30 17.79 -21.63
C PHE A 32 4.07 17.68 -23.14
N THR A 33 5.02 18.14 -23.93
CA THR A 33 5.10 17.78 -25.36
C THR A 33 5.54 16.33 -25.39
N GLY A 34 4.59 15.40 -25.54
CA GLY A 34 4.79 13.95 -25.58
C GLY A 34 5.59 13.46 -26.79
N SER A 35 6.73 14.08 -27.07
CA SER A 35 7.58 13.85 -28.24
C SER A 35 8.92 13.20 -27.92
N GLU A 36 9.15 12.75 -26.68
CA GLU A 36 10.23 11.81 -26.36
C GLU A 36 9.65 10.40 -26.15
N ALA A 37 8.94 9.90 -27.17
CA ALA A 37 8.78 8.47 -27.32
C ALA A 37 10.15 7.90 -27.74
N LEU A 38 10.76 7.09 -26.88
CA LEU A 38 11.90 6.25 -27.26
C LEU A 38 11.54 5.52 -28.57
N PRO A 39 12.40 5.52 -29.61
CA PRO A 39 12.08 4.80 -30.83
C PRO A 39 11.99 3.30 -30.52
N LEU A 40 10.78 2.76 -30.62
CA LEU A 40 10.56 1.31 -30.62
C LEU A 40 11.37 0.72 -31.78
N PRO A 41 12.04 -0.44 -31.60
CA PRO A 41 12.76 -1.07 -32.68
C PRO A 41 11.79 -1.36 -33.82
N ALA A 42 12.04 -0.72 -34.97
CA ALA A 42 11.29 -0.93 -36.20
C ALA A 42 11.69 -2.27 -36.83
N GLU A 43 11.41 -3.39 -36.16
CA GLU A 43 11.35 -4.68 -36.84
C GLU A 43 9.92 -4.89 -37.34
N LYS A 44 9.75 -4.79 -38.66
CA LYS A 44 8.56 -5.34 -39.33
C LYS A 44 8.49 -6.82 -38.94
N PRO A 45 7.38 -7.33 -38.39
CA PRO A 45 7.22 -8.76 -38.25
C PRO A 45 7.17 -9.33 -39.66
N GLY A 46 8.25 -9.99 -40.07
CA GLY A 46 8.23 -10.82 -41.25
C GLY A 46 7.14 -11.85 -41.04
N ASN A 47 6.09 -11.79 -41.88
CA ASN A 47 4.99 -12.74 -41.88
C ASN A 47 5.55 -14.12 -42.28
N LYS A 48 6.18 -14.82 -41.34
CA LYS A 48 6.35 -16.26 -41.41
C LYS A 48 5.06 -16.83 -40.86
N GLU A 49 4.15 -17.15 -41.77
CA GLU A 49 3.06 -18.08 -41.52
C GLU A 49 3.69 -19.41 -41.07
N VAL A 50 3.91 -19.55 -39.77
CA VAL A 50 4.20 -20.83 -39.16
C VAL A 50 2.86 -21.57 -39.14
N PRO A 51 2.71 -22.70 -39.83
CA PRO A 51 1.46 -23.45 -39.80
C PRO A 51 1.21 -23.89 -38.36
N ILE A 52 0.18 -23.31 -37.74
CA ILE A 52 -0.33 -23.70 -36.42
C ILE A 52 -1.16 -24.96 -36.63
N ASP A 53 -0.47 -26.06 -36.94
CA ASP A 53 -1.06 -27.40 -36.99
C ASP A 53 -0.47 -28.24 -35.85
N TRP A 54 -0.35 -27.61 -34.68
CA TRP A 54 0.07 -28.28 -33.45
C TRP A 54 -1.20 -28.80 -32.79
N SER A 55 -1.36 -30.12 -32.78
CA SER A 55 -2.47 -30.77 -32.10
C SER A 55 -2.57 -30.24 -30.67
N LEU A 56 -3.77 -29.91 -30.22
CA LEU A 56 -4.03 -29.49 -28.83
C LEU A 56 -3.37 -30.44 -27.82
N GLU A 57 -3.24 -31.72 -28.17
CA GLU A 57 -2.54 -32.76 -27.42
C GLU A 57 -1.05 -32.43 -27.15
N THR A 58 -0.34 -31.87 -28.13
CA THR A 58 1.07 -31.45 -27.95
C THR A 58 1.23 -30.19 -27.10
N LEU A 59 0.24 -29.29 -27.09
CA LEU A 59 0.24 -28.12 -26.20
C LEU A 59 -0.10 -28.52 -24.75
N TYR A 60 -1.00 -29.48 -24.55
CA TYR A 60 -1.29 -30.04 -23.23
C TYR A 60 -0.14 -30.88 -22.65
N GLN A 61 0.63 -31.57 -23.50
CA GLN A 61 1.78 -32.36 -23.02
C GLN A 61 2.96 -31.52 -22.51
N ARG A 62 3.07 -30.24 -22.90
CA ARG A 62 4.19 -29.38 -22.46
C ARG A 62 3.90 -28.56 -21.19
N ALA A 63 2.67 -28.62 -20.68
CA ALA A 63 2.27 -28.06 -19.39
C ALA A 63 2.18 -29.12 -18.28
N ALA A 64 2.76 -30.30 -18.50
CA ALA A 64 3.06 -31.24 -17.42
C ALA A 64 4.33 -30.76 -16.68
N TRP A 65 4.19 -29.69 -15.91
CA TRP A 65 5.00 -29.58 -14.69
C TRP A 65 4.55 -30.76 -13.84
N SER A 66 5.39 -31.78 -13.77
CA SER A 66 5.09 -33.02 -13.06
C SER A 66 4.90 -32.70 -11.59
N ALA A 67 3.65 -32.52 -11.16
CA ALA A 67 3.26 -32.93 -9.83
C ALA A 67 3.33 -34.45 -9.82
N VAL A 68 4.53 -34.99 -9.62
CA VAL A 68 4.64 -36.35 -9.08
C VAL A 68 4.03 -36.23 -7.69
N ALA A 69 2.82 -36.74 -7.53
CA ALA A 69 2.29 -36.98 -6.19
C ALA A 69 3.28 -37.93 -5.51
N PRO A 70 3.83 -37.60 -4.33
CA PRO A 70 4.62 -38.56 -3.59
C PRO A 70 3.79 -39.84 -3.42
N GLU A 71 4.40 -40.99 -3.64
CA GLU A 71 3.77 -42.27 -3.35
C GLU A 71 3.33 -42.23 -1.88
N GLU A 72 2.11 -42.70 -1.62
CA GLU A 72 1.51 -42.77 -0.29
C GLU A 72 2.37 -43.70 0.59
N ASP A 73 3.42 -43.14 1.19
CA ASP A 73 4.07 -43.72 2.35
C ASP A 73 3.05 -43.71 3.49
N GLU A 74 2.78 -44.92 3.98
CA GLU A 74 1.95 -45.29 5.11
C GLU A 74 1.72 -44.15 6.11
N ALA A 75 0.46 -43.70 6.19
CA ALA A 75 -0.18 -43.05 7.33
C ALA A 75 0.72 -42.78 8.56
N GLY A 76 1.62 -41.81 8.43
CA GLY A 76 1.95 -40.94 9.54
C GLY A 76 0.73 -40.07 9.74
N SER A 77 0.07 -40.23 10.89
CA SER A 77 -0.90 -39.25 11.37
C SER A 77 -0.18 -37.93 11.54
N ASP A 78 -0.10 -37.13 10.47
CA ASP A 78 0.09 -35.69 10.58
C ASP A 78 -1.15 -35.21 11.33
N GLU A 79 -1.04 -35.18 12.66
CA GLU A 79 -1.94 -34.40 13.48
C GLU A 79 -1.98 -33.02 12.82
N ASP A 80 -3.16 -32.62 12.35
CA ASP A 80 -3.41 -31.27 11.85
C ASP A 80 -2.92 -30.31 12.94
N GLU A 81 -1.68 -29.82 12.83
CA GLU A 81 -1.16 -28.78 13.70
C GLU A 81 -2.05 -27.58 13.45
N GLU A 82 -3.00 -27.36 14.36
CA GLU A 82 -3.91 -26.23 14.35
C GLU A 82 -3.06 -24.97 14.50
N VAL A 83 -2.61 -24.42 13.36
CA VAL A 83 -1.76 -23.24 13.32
C VAL A 83 -2.59 -22.09 13.89
N ALA A 84 -2.29 -21.72 15.13
CA ALA A 84 -2.96 -20.64 15.82
C ALA A 84 -2.94 -19.37 14.96
N LEU A 85 -4.13 -18.86 14.63
CA LEU A 85 -4.27 -17.63 13.86
C LEU A 85 -3.76 -16.44 14.70
N PRO A 86 -3.14 -15.44 14.06
CA PRO A 86 -2.59 -14.29 14.78
C PRO A 86 -3.70 -13.47 15.46
N GLU A 87 -3.41 -12.97 16.65
CA GLU A 87 -4.33 -12.17 17.47
C GLU A 87 -3.76 -10.78 17.77
N GLY A 88 -4.60 -9.89 18.31
CA GLY A 88 -4.22 -8.54 18.74
C GLY A 88 -3.56 -7.73 17.62
N LEU A 89 -2.36 -7.19 17.91
CA LEU A 89 -1.59 -6.35 16.97
C LEU A 89 -1.01 -7.15 15.78
N ASP A 90 -0.89 -8.48 15.87
CA ASP A 90 -0.42 -9.38 14.80
C ASP A 90 -1.47 -9.76 13.78
N ARG A 91 -2.73 -9.57 14.15
CA ARG A 91 -3.88 -9.87 13.30
C ARG A 91 -3.95 -9.02 12.03
N PHE A 92 -3.35 -7.84 12.02
CA PHE A 92 -3.53 -6.86 10.94
C PHE A 92 -2.30 -6.70 10.06
N ARG A 93 -2.53 -6.65 8.73
CA ARG A 93 -1.52 -6.36 7.73
C ARG A 93 -1.88 -5.13 6.91
N LEU A 94 -0.93 -4.19 6.79
CA LEU A 94 -1.09 -3.02 5.93
C LEU A 94 -0.99 -3.40 4.45
N LEU A 95 -2.02 -3.04 3.67
CA LEU A 95 -2.03 -3.23 2.21
C LEU A 95 -1.84 -1.92 1.45
N GLY A 96 -2.30 -0.80 2.00
CA GLY A 96 -2.31 0.49 1.29
C GLY A 96 -2.62 1.68 2.19
N ILE A 97 -2.20 2.86 1.75
CA ILE A 97 -2.56 4.14 2.37
C ILE A 97 -3.21 5.00 1.30
N LEU A 98 -4.46 5.41 1.51
CA LEU A 98 -5.25 6.23 0.59
C LEU A 98 -5.17 7.69 1.03
N ARG A 99 -4.72 8.55 0.11
CA ARG A 99 -4.67 10.00 0.31
C ARG A 99 -5.40 10.67 -0.84
N VAL A 100 -6.50 11.34 -0.51
CA VAL A 100 -7.29 12.13 -1.46
C VAL A 100 -7.24 13.58 -1.01
N ALA A 101 -6.95 14.50 -1.93
CA ALA A 101 -6.90 15.92 -1.62
C ALA A 101 -8.23 16.38 -0.99
N GLY A 102 -8.16 17.08 0.15
CA GLY A 102 -9.33 17.55 0.88
C GLY A 102 -10.07 16.49 1.72
N ARG A 103 -9.54 15.27 1.86
CA ARG A 103 -10.08 14.22 2.74
C ARG A 103 -9.05 13.75 3.76
N GLN A 104 -9.54 13.19 4.87
CA GLN A 104 -8.69 12.51 5.84
C GLN A 104 -8.02 11.30 5.17
N ALA A 105 -6.78 11.00 5.57
CA ALA A 105 -6.08 9.82 5.09
C ALA A 105 -6.76 8.57 5.65
N GLU A 106 -6.91 7.56 4.79
CA GLU A 106 -7.44 6.24 5.14
C GLU A 106 -6.38 5.19 4.86
N VAL A 107 -6.52 4.02 5.46
CA VAL A 107 -5.64 2.87 5.25
C VAL A 107 -6.48 1.69 4.79
N LEU A 108 -5.89 0.83 3.97
CA LEU A 108 -6.44 -0.45 3.59
C LEU A 108 -5.72 -1.54 4.39
N LEU A 109 -6.46 -2.28 5.20
CA LEU A 109 -5.96 -3.30 6.09
C LEU A 109 -6.53 -4.67 5.71
N LYS A 110 -5.70 -5.69 5.85
CA LYS A 110 -6.14 -7.09 5.86
C LYS A 110 -6.15 -7.61 7.29
N ASP A 111 -7.27 -8.18 7.69
CA ASP A 111 -7.41 -9.01 8.87
C ASP A 111 -7.02 -10.45 8.50
N LEU A 112 -6.00 -10.97 9.18
CA LEU A 112 -5.47 -12.33 8.99
C LEU A 112 -6.28 -13.39 9.74
N ASN A 113 -7.14 -12.97 10.66
CA ASN A 113 -8.02 -13.80 11.46
C ASN A 113 -9.47 -13.27 11.35
N ALA A 114 -9.90 -13.01 10.11
CA ALA A 114 -11.27 -12.60 9.83
C ALA A 114 -12.19 -13.82 9.91
N GLY A 115 -13.24 -13.74 10.73
CA GLY A 115 -14.31 -14.73 10.69
C GLY A 115 -15.16 -14.58 9.43
N ASP A 116 -15.93 -15.61 9.09
CA ASP A 116 -16.72 -15.69 7.84
C ASP A 116 -17.71 -14.51 7.65
N GLU A 117 -18.12 -13.88 8.75
CA GLU A 117 -19.09 -12.77 8.74
C GLU A 117 -18.46 -11.40 8.48
N LYS A 118 -17.13 -11.25 8.64
CA LYS A 118 -16.44 -9.95 8.55
C LYS A 118 -15.56 -9.87 7.29
N PRO A 119 -15.51 -8.71 6.62
CA PRO A 119 -14.66 -8.56 5.45
C PRO A 119 -13.18 -8.66 5.88
N ALA A 120 -12.46 -9.61 5.29
CA ALA A 120 -11.02 -9.78 5.55
C ALA A 120 -10.18 -8.57 5.12
N VAL A 121 -10.70 -7.71 4.23
CA VAL A 121 -10.04 -6.47 3.81
C VAL A 121 -11.00 -5.30 4.00
N PHE A 122 -10.54 -4.26 4.69
CA PHE A 122 -11.38 -3.13 5.05
C PHE A 122 -10.58 -1.81 5.10
N ARG A 123 -11.31 -0.70 5.12
CA ARG A 123 -10.73 0.64 5.25
C ARG A 123 -10.87 1.12 6.69
N ALA A 124 -9.87 1.85 7.17
CA ALA A 124 -9.90 2.50 8.48
C ALA A 124 -9.29 3.91 8.40
N ALA A 125 -9.79 4.81 9.22
CA ALA A 125 -9.25 6.14 9.44
C ALA A 125 -8.55 6.22 10.80
N GLN A 126 -7.72 7.25 10.97
CA GLN A 126 -7.02 7.46 12.23
C GLN A 126 -8.02 7.66 13.38
N GLY A 127 -7.84 6.91 14.47
CA GLY A 127 -8.72 6.89 15.64
C GLY A 127 -9.71 5.73 15.66
N ASP A 128 -9.88 5.00 14.56
CA ASP A 128 -10.85 3.91 14.47
C ASP A 128 -10.39 2.67 15.25
N ASN A 129 -11.36 1.98 15.87
CA ASN A 129 -11.18 0.63 16.42
C ASN A 129 -11.36 -0.39 15.29
N LEU A 130 -10.36 -1.25 15.10
CA LEU A 130 -10.30 -2.17 13.98
C LEU A 130 -11.13 -3.43 14.25
N GLN A 131 -12.22 -3.63 13.51
CA GLN A 131 -13.04 -4.85 13.54
C GLN A 131 -13.49 -5.29 14.95
N ASP A 132 -13.72 -4.33 15.85
CA ASP A 132 -14.07 -4.54 17.27
C ASP A 132 -13.02 -5.32 18.08
N SER A 133 -11.78 -5.38 17.59
CA SER A 133 -10.67 -6.12 18.24
C SER A 133 -10.09 -5.40 19.46
N GLY A 134 -10.43 -4.13 19.68
CA GLY A 134 -9.80 -3.28 20.68
C GLY A 134 -8.45 -2.71 20.23
N VAL A 135 -8.00 -3.01 19.01
CA VAL A 135 -6.84 -2.39 18.38
C VAL A 135 -7.28 -1.08 17.72
N VAL A 136 -6.59 0.02 18.05
CA VAL A 136 -6.87 1.36 17.52
C VAL A 136 -5.83 1.78 16.50
N LEU A 137 -6.26 2.38 15.40
CA LEU A 137 -5.36 3.02 14.44
C LEU A 137 -4.88 4.38 14.97
N ALA A 138 -3.79 4.39 15.74
CA ALA A 138 -3.28 5.59 16.40
C ALA A 138 -2.75 6.66 15.43
N ARG A 139 -2.03 6.25 14.36
CA ARG A 139 -1.39 7.21 13.43
C ARG A 139 -1.23 6.67 12.02
N ILE A 140 -1.41 7.56 11.02
CA ILE A 140 -1.18 7.27 9.60
C ILE A 140 -0.02 8.12 9.08
N GLY A 141 1.15 7.50 8.89
CA GLY A 141 2.33 8.10 8.28
C GLY A 141 2.34 7.99 6.76
N GLN A 142 3.44 8.41 6.11
CA GLN A 142 3.57 8.34 4.65
C GLN A 142 3.70 6.90 4.12
N GLN A 143 4.47 6.05 4.81
CA GLN A 143 4.77 4.67 4.40
C GLN A 143 4.48 3.63 5.49
N LYS A 144 4.00 4.10 6.65
CA LYS A 144 3.78 3.28 7.84
C LYS A 144 2.57 3.76 8.61
N ILE A 145 2.03 2.88 9.44
CA ILE A 145 0.95 3.19 10.38
C ILE A 145 1.35 2.71 11.78
N SER A 146 0.71 3.26 12.80
CA SER A 146 0.86 2.84 14.18
C SER A 146 -0.47 2.31 14.69
N LEU A 147 -0.47 1.07 15.15
CA LEU A 147 -1.56 0.42 15.85
C LEU A 147 -1.29 0.44 17.34
N GLU A 148 -2.33 0.61 18.15
CA GLU A 148 -2.23 0.62 19.61
C GLU A 148 -3.27 -0.29 20.24
N GLN A 149 -2.88 -1.09 21.23
CA GLN A 149 -3.77 -1.94 22.00
C GLN A 149 -3.26 -2.00 23.45
N ALA A 150 -4.09 -1.64 24.43
CA ALA A 150 -3.74 -1.71 25.86
C ALA A 150 -2.40 -1.05 26.24
N GLY A 151 -1.99 0.01 25.53
CA GLY A 151 -0.73 0.73 25.74
C GLY A 151 0.49 0.16 25.00
N GLU A 152 0.34 -0.98 24.32
CA GLU A 152 1.34 -1.50 23.39
C GLU A 152 1.14 -0.85 22.01
N VAL A 153 2.24 -0.44 21.38
CA VAL A 153 2.23 0.21 20.05
C VAL A 153 3.04 -0.61 19.07
N ARG A 154 2.44 -0.88 17.90
CA ARG A 154 3.11 -1.56 16.80
C ARG A 154 3.08 -0.74 15.52
N GLU A 155 4.21 -0.72 14.82
CA GLU A 155 4.31 -0.10 13.51
C GLU A 155 4.14 -1.15 12.39
N LEU A 156 3.24 -0.88 11.45
CA LEU A 156 3.10 -1.66 10.22
C LEU A 156 3.60 -0.85 9.03
N PHE A 157 4.42 -1.49 8.18
CA PHE A 157 5.02 -0.87 7.01
C PHE A 157 4.32 -1.31 5.73
N LEU A 158 4.16 -0.38 4.80
CA LEU A 158 3.52 -0.66 3.51
C LEU A 158 4.38 -1.61 2.66
N PHE A 159 5.70 -1.42 2.74
CA PHE A 159 6.68 -2.28 2.09
C PHE A 159 7.57 -2.91 3.15
N PRO A 160 7.92 -4.20 3.01
CA PRO A 160 8.90 -4.81 3.89
C PRO A 160 10.19 -3.99 3.79
N ARG A 161 10.75 -3.62 4.94
CA ARG A 161 12.08 -3.03 4.96
C ARG A 161 13.03 -4.09 4.45
N SER A 162 13.84 -3.75 3.44
CA SER A 162 14.91 -4.65 3.02
C SER A 162 15.73 -5.01 4.27
N PRO A 163 16.02 -6.29 4.51
CA PRO A 163 16.88 -6.65 5.63
C PRO A 163 18.18 -5.89 5.45
N THR A 164 18.47 -4.99 6.39
CA THR A 164 19.78 -4.35 6.48
C THR A 164 20.74 -5.49 6.78
N ASN A 165 21.52 -5.93 5.79
CA ASN A 165 22.45 -7.05 5.83
C ASN A 165 22.86 -7.46 7.27
N GLY A 166 22.22 -8.50 7.80
CA GLY A 166 22.73 -9.34 8.87
C GLY A 166 22.94 -8.70 10.25
N ARG A 167 22.22 -7.66 10.64
CA ARG A 167 22.12 -7.27 12.06
C ARG A 167 20.73 -6.83 12.38
N ASP A 168 19.97 -7.72 12.99
CA ASP A 168 19.13 -7.44 14.16
C ASP A 168 18.93 -8.80 14.85
N GLU A 169 19.55 -8.92 16.04
CA GLU A 169 19.27 -9.96 17.04
C GLU A 169 17.94 -9.69 17.75
#